data_AF-A0A3M0NWA6-F1
#
_entry.id   AF-A0A3M0NWA6-F1
#
_cell.length_a   1.000
_cell.length_b   1.000
_cell.length_c   1.000
_cell.angle_alpha   90.00
_cell.angle_beta   90.00
_cell.angle_gamma   90.00
#
_symmetry.space_group_name_H-M   'P 1'
#
loop_
_entity.id
_entity.type
_entity.pdbx_description
1 polymer ?
#
loop_
_entity_poly.entity_id
_entity_poly.type
_entity_poly.pdbx_seq_one_letter_code
_entity_poly.pdbx_strand_id
1 'polypeptide(L)'
;MRLKRISLRLVLNGFIVFFIGLMGSIILIKTGSPETMELPNEYLNFHMVSLYLQPAVLLLFYKQILTFRNINVFVTVRKKNKSMIMYLIVLATIYCLIFVLGLFVPYFFTDYPLFKFGNPIVGIELILLHVLVFLLLLWLLVGGYNWHSPYLLLLMAIIIDLIYHYYIEKNILINYSPVYDELYRAIHEIYGGF
;
A
#
# COMPACT_ATOMS: atom_id res chain seq x y z
N MET A 1 26.31 -11.88 17.75
CA MET A 1 25.38 -10.80 18.20
C MET A 1 24.77 -9.95 17.07
N ARG A 2 25.51 -9.51 16.03
CA ARG A 2 24.97 -8.61 14.97
C ARG A 2 23.84 -9.20 14.12
N LEU A 3 23.89 -10.49 13.74
CA LEU A 3 22.84 -11.14 12.93
C LEU A 3 21.48 -11.22 13.65
N LYS A 4 21.47 -11.56 14.95
CA LYS A 4 20.24 -11.56 15.77
C LYS A 4 19.60 -10.17 15.85
N ARG A 5 20.40 -9.09 15.89
CA ARG A 5 19.89 -7.70 15.90
C ARG A 5 19.26 -7.29 14.56
N ILE A 6 19.80 -7.75 13.44
CA ILE A 6 19.24 -7.47 12.11
C ILE A 6 17.91 -8.21 11.94
N SER A 7 17.86 -9.50 12.29
CA SER A 7 16.63 -10.30 12.30
C SER A 7 15.53 -9.65 13.18
N LEU A 8 15.88 -9.23 14.39
CA LEU A 8 14.93 -8.53 15.29
C LEU A 8 14.39 -7.23 14.69
N ARG A 9 15.23 -6.42 14.04
CA ARG A 9 14.81 -5.16 13.41
C ARG A 9 13.84 -5.38 12.25
N LEU A 10 14.05 -6.44 11.46
CA LEU A 10 13.17 -6.78 10.34
C LEU A 10 11.79 -7.22 10.82
N VAL A 11 11.76 -8.04 11.88
CA VAL A 11 10.53 -8.47 12.54
C VAL A 11 9.79 -7.27 13.14
N LEU A 12 10.50 -6.40 13.87
CA LEU A 12 9.91 -5.19 14.45
C LEU A 12 9.31 -4.28 13.38
N ASN A 13 10.01 -4.06 12.26
CA ASN A 13 9.47 -3.26 11.17
C ASN A 13 8.25 -3.92 10.51
N GLY A 14 8.21 -5.26 10.42
CA GLY A 14 7.00 -5.98 9.99
C GLY A 14 5.81 -5.71 10.91
N PHE A 15 6.01 -5.73 12.23
CA PHE A 15 4.97 -5.34 13.19
C PHE A 15 4.53 -3.89 13.01
N ILE A 16 5.47 -2.95 12.81
CA ILE A 16 5.13 -1.54 12.56
C ILE A 16 4.26 -1.40 11.31
N VAL A 17 4.62 -2.09 10.21
CA VAL A 17 3.84 -2.11 8.97
C VAL A 17 2.42 -2.65 9.20
N PHE A 18 2.29 -3.72 9.99
CA PHE A 18 0.99 -4.25 10.39
C PHE A 18 0.17 -3.22 11.17
N PHE A 19 0.78 -2.57 12.17
CA PHE A 19 0.10 -1.56 12.99
C PHE A 19 -0.32 -0.33 12.18
N ILE A 20 0.45 0.09 11.18
CA ILE A 20 0.06 1.18 10.26
C ILE A 20 -1.22 0.78 9.50
N GLY A 21 -1.27 -0.43 8.94
CA GLY A 21 -2.46 -0.94 8.27
C GLY A 21 -3.67 -1.03 9.21
N LEU A 22 -3.48 -1.62 10.39
CA LEU A 22 -4.52 -1.82 11.39
C LEU A 22 -5.09 -0.50 11.91
N MET A 23 -4.24 0.45 12.30
CA MET A 23 -4.69 1.76 12.76
C MET A 23 -5.36 2.55 11.65
N GLY A 24 -4.81 2.48 10.44
CA GLY A 24 -5.43 3.08 9.26
C GLY A 24 -6.85 2.57 9.03
N SER A 25 -7.03 1.25 9.04
CA SER A 25 -8.34 0.62 8.88
C SER A 25 -9.32 0.98 10.01
N ILE A 26 -8.89 1.01 11.27
CA ILE A 26 -9.77 1.39 12.38
C ILE A 26 -10.22 2.86 12.26
N ILE A 27 -9.31 3.76 11.87
CA ILE A 27 -9.64 5.17 11.67
C ILE A 27 -10.68 5.29 10.56
N LEU A 28 -10.39 4.69 9.41
CA LEU A 28 -11.27 4.60 8.25
C LEU A 28 -12.69 4.12 8.66
N ILE A 29 -12.79 2.93 9.25
CA ILE A 29 -14.07 2.34 9.68
C ILE A 29 -14.86 3.26 10.64
N LYS A 30 -14.18 4.02 11.50
CA LYS A 30 -14.82 4.95 12.44
C LYS A 30 -15.26 6.26 11.80
N THR A 31 -14.59 6.70 10.75
CA THR A 31 -14.89 7.94 10.04
C THR A 31 -15.90 7.75 8.91
N GLY A 32 -16.03 6.54 8.38
CA GLY A 32 -16.97 6.21 7.32
C GLY A 32 -18.42 6.32 7.77
N SER A 33 -19.30 6.73 6.83
CA SER A 33 -20.75 6.74 7.07
C SER A 33 -21.30 5.33 6.90
N PRO A 34 -22.11 4.81 7.83
CA PRO A 34 -22.70 3.47 7.71
C PRO A 34 -23.50 3.25 6.42
N GLU A 35 -24.09 4.33 5.88
CA GLU A 35 -24.92 4.27 4.67
C GLU A 35 -24.12 4.04 3.39
N THR A 36 -22.85 4.45 3.38
CA THR A 36 -21.95 4.41 2.23
C THR A 36 -20.84 3.37 2.39
N MET A 37 -20.89 2.62 3.49
CA MET A 37 -19.88 1.63 3.85
C MET A 37 -19.85 0.48 2.84
N GLU A 38 -18.73 0.38 2.13
CA GLU A 38 -18.30 -0.80 1.40
C GLU A 38 -16.77 -0.76 1.26
N LEU A 39 -16.18 -1.89 0.93
CA LEU A 39 -14.72 -2.03 0.92
C LEU A 39 -14.04 -1.10 -0.12
N PRO A 40 -14.50 -0.99 -1.37
CA PRO A 40 -13.93 -0.03 -2.32
C PRO A 40 -14.05 1.43 -1.86
N ASN A 41 -15.16 1.83 -1.24
CA ASN A 41 -15.33 3.19 -0.72
C ASN A 41 -14.28 3.48 0.37
N GLU A 42 -14.22 2.61 1.36
CA GLU A 42 -13.43 2.86 2.57
C GLU A 42 -11.92 2.87 2.31
N TYR A 43 -11.46 2.03 1.37
CA TYR A 43 -10.01 1.86 1.16
C TYR A 43 -9.47 2.57 -0.07
N LEU A 44 -10.31 2.82 -1.09
CA LEU A 44 -9.86 3.34 -2.39
C LEU A 44 -10.48 4.71 -2.71
N ASN A 45 -11.71 4.96 -2.26
CA ASN A 45 -12.27 6.31 -2.38
C ASN A 45 -11.67 7.25 -1.34
N PHE A 46 -11.55 6.79 -0.09
CA PHE A 46 -10.84 7.52 0.94
C PHE A 46 -9.35 7.59 0.62
N HIS A 47 -8.92 8.80 0.30
CA HIS A 47 -7.55 9.20 0.00
C HIS A 47 -6.49 8.79 1.04
N MET A 48 -6.90 8.36 2.24
CA MET A 48 -6.02 8.08 3.36
C MET A 48 -4.96 7.00 3.05
N VAL A 49 -5.35 5.93 2.36
CA VAL A 49 -4.47 4.79 2.07
C VAL A 49 -3.32 5.24 1.16
N SER A 50 -3.66 5.81 0.01
CA SER A 50 -2.70 6.20 -1.03
C SER A 50 -1.88 7.44 -0.68
N LEU A 51 -2.43 8.41 0.07
CA LEU A 51 -1.67 9.62 0.42
C LEU A 51 -0.80 9.49 1.66
N TYR A 52 -1.17 8.64 2.62
CA TYR A 52 -0.47 8.58 3.90
C TYR A 52 0.07 7.19 4.22
N LEU A 53 -0.78 6.16 4.18
CA LEU A 53 -0.40 4.83 4.67
C LEU A 53 0.61 4.14 3.75
N GLN A 54 0.35 4.11 2.45
CA GLN A 54 1.27 3.52 1.46
C GLN A 54 2.62 4.26 1.43
N PRO A 55 2.68 5.60 1.32
CA PRO A 55 3.93 6.34 1.42
C PRO A 55 4.71 6.08 2.73
N ALA A 56 4.02 5.95 3.87
CA ALA A 56 4.68 5.61 5.13
C ALA A 56 5.35 4.23 5.09
N VAL A 57 4.69 3.23 4.50
CA VAL A 57 5.26 1.89 4.33
C VAL A 57 6.42 1.90 3.32
N LEU A 58 6.28 2.61 2.19
CA LEU A 58 7.35 2.81 1.20
C LEU A 58 8.59 3.41 1.87
N LEU A 59 8.43 4.47 2.68
CA LEU A 59 9.51 5.11 3.44
C LEU A 59 10.20 4.14 4.41
N LEU A 60 9.42 3.39 5.18
CA LEU A 60 9.94 2.42 6.15
C LEU A 60 10.72 1.30 5.48
N PHE A 61 10.19 0.76 4.38
CA PHE A 61 10.89 -0.26 3.60
C PHE A 61 12.17 0.30 2.96
N TYR A 62 12.10 1.50 2.38
CA TYR A 62 13.25 2.11 1.73
C TYR A 62 14.41 2.40 2.67
N LYS A 63 14.10 2.81 3.90
CA LYS A 63 15.10 2.96 4.96
C LYS A 63 15.89 1.68 5.23
N GLN A 64 15.26 0.51 5.09
CA GLN A 64 15.96 -0.77 5.23
C GLN A 64 16.85 -1.06 4.04
N ILE A 65 16.37 -0.80 2.81
CA ILE A 65 17.19 -0.94 1.59
C ILE A 65 18.45 -0.09 1.70
N LEU A 66 18.33 1.16 2.14
CA LEU A 66 19.48 2.05 2.36
C LEU A 66 20.44 1.51 3.43
N THR A 67 19.92 0.91 4.49
CA THR A 67 20.75 0.27 5.52
C THR A 67 21.56 -0.90 4.94
N PHE A 68 20.94 -1.70 4.08
CA PHE A 68 21.63 -2.80 3.40
C PHE A 68 22.57 -2.32 2.28
N ARG A 69 22.27 -1.20 1.62
CA ARG A 69 23.15 -0.58 0.62
C ARG A 69 24.51 -0.22 1.20
N ASN A 70 24.56 0.20 2.47
CA ASN A 70 25.84 0.52 3.15
C ASN A 70 26.80 -0.68 3.23
N ILE A 71 26.30 -1.91 3.13
CA ILE A 71 27.13 -3.13 3.11
C ILE A 71 27.29 -3.73 1.70
N ASN A 72 26.80 -3.05 0.66
CA ASN A 72 26.80 -3.55 -0.73
C ASN A 72 28.21 -3.90 -1.22
N VAL A 73 29.22 -3.08 -0.89
CA VAL A 73 30.61 -3.35 -1.27
C VAL A 73 31.07 -4.74 -0.79
N PHE A 74 30.76 -5.12 0.46
CA PHE A 74 31.12 -6.43 1.01
C PHE A 74 30.32 -7.58 0.39
N VAL A 75 29.06 -7.35 0.05
CA VAL A 75 28.19 -8.34 -0.62
C VAL A 75 28.65 -8.59 -2.06
N THR A 76 29.08 -7.52 -2.74
CA THR A 76 29.58 -7.55 -4.12
C THR A 76 30.91 -8.29 -4.21
N VAL A 77 31.86 -8.04 -3.30
CA VAL A 77 33.14 -8.78 -3.23
C VAL A 77 32.91 -10.29 -3.05
N ARG A 78 31.84 -10.69 -2.35
CA ARG A 78 31.46 -12.10 -2.14
C ARG A 78 30.60 -12.70 -3.26
N LYS A 79 30.33 -11.95 -4.34
CA LYS A 79 29.45 -12.35 -5.47
C LYS A 79 28.04 -12.79 -5.03
N LYS A 80 27.51 -12.21 -3.94
CA LYS A 80 26.17 -12.54 -3.39
C LYS A 80 25.07 -11.52 -3.73
N ASN A 81 25.32 -10.58 -4.64
CA ASN A 81 24.38 -9.50 -4.98
C ASN A 81 22.99 -10.04 -5.41
N LYS A 82 22.93 -11.02 -6.32
CA LYS A 82 21.66 -11.66 -6.74
C LYS A 82 20.84 -12.21 -5.57
N SER A 83 21.51 -12.88 -4.62
CA SER A 83 20.86 -13.43 -3.44
C SER A 83 20.31 -12.34 -2.53
N MET A 84 21.02 -11.22 -2.42
CA MET A 84 20.58 -10.07 -1.63
C MET A 84 19.37 -9.38 -2.26
N ILE A 85 19.36 -9.20 -3.59
CA ILE A 85 18.21 -8.64 -4.31
C ILE A 85 16.97 -9.53 -4.11
N MET A 86 17.10 -10.84 -4.31
CA MET A 86 16.00 -11.79 -4.09
C MET A 86 15.47 -11.73 -2.65
N TYR A 87 16.37 -11.63 -1.68
CA TYR A 87 16.00 -11.46 -0.28
C TYR A 87 15.17 -10.19 -0.04
N LEU A 88 15.57 -9.05 -0.64
CA LEU A 88 14.83 -7.78 -0.53
C LEU A 88 13.47 -7.83 -1.23
N ILE A 89 13.35 -8.53 -2.37
CA ILE A 89 12.07 -8.75 -3.08
C ILE A 89 11.12 -9.59 -2.23
N VAL A 90 11.61 -10.68 -1.63
CA VAL A 90 10.80 -11.50 -0.72
C VAL A 90 10.36 -10.68 0.49
N LEU A 91 11.26 -9.88 1.06
CA LEU A 91 10.95 -9.00 2.18
C LEU A 91 9.89 -7.95 1.82
N ALA A 92 10.00 -7.30 0.66
CA ALA A 92 8.99 -6.39 0.12
C ALA A 92 7.62 -7.07 0.02
N THR A 93 7.59 -8.29 -0.51
CA THR A 93 6.36 -9.08 -0.67
C THR A 93 5.72 -9.39 0.67
N ILE A 94 6.52 -9.81 1.66
CA ILE A 94 6.05 -10.07 3.02
C ILE A 94 5.47 -8.80 3.65
N TYR A 95 6.13 -7.66 3.51
CA TYR A 95 5.61 -6.39 4.05
C TYR A 95 4.33 -5.93 3.37
N CYS A 96 4.22 -6.12 2.05
CA CYS A 96 2.98 -5.88 1.33
C CYS A 96 1.84 -6.72 1.91
N LEU A 97 2.04 -8.04 2.07
CA LEU A 97 1.03 -8.93 2.62
C LEU A 97 0.66 -8.58 4.07
N ILE A 98 1.65 -8.26 4.90
CA ILE A 98 1.42 -7.85 6.29
C ILE A 98 0.62 -6.55 6.36
N PHE A 99 0.95 -5.57 5.50
CA PHE A 99 0.20 -4.32 5.42
C PHE A 99 -1.25 -4.57 5.03
N VAL A 100 -1.47 -5.34 3.97
CA VAL A 100 -2.80 -5.70 3.45
C VAL A 100 -3.62 -6.45 4.50
N LEU A 101 -3.00 -7.39 5.22
CA LEU A 101 -3.66 -8.09 6.33
C LEU A 101 -4.06 -7.10 7.43
N GLY A 102 -3.15 -6.22 7.85
CA GLY A 102 -3.48 -5.19 8.84
C GLY A 102 -4.62 -4.28 8.37
N LEU A 103 -4.65 -3.96 7.09
CA LEU A 103 -5.64 -3.07 6.49
C LEU A 103 -7.03 -3.70 6.35
N PHE A 104 -7.15 -4.96 5.93
CA PHE A 104 -8.46 -5.58 5.67
C PHE A 104 -9.04 -6.37 6.83
N VAL A 105 -8.20 -6.92 7.72
CA VAL A 105 -8.68 -7.75 8.85
C VAL A 105 -9.73 -7.03 9.70
N PRO A 106 -9.59 -5.74 10.08
CA PRO A 106 -10.61 -5.08 10.89
C PRO A 106 -11.96 -4.98 10.19
N TYR A 107 -12.00 -4.84 8.86
CA TYR A 107 -13.26 -4.78 8.09
C TYR A 107 -14.05 -6.08 8.18
N PHE A 108 -13.38 -7.23 8.17
CA PHE A 108 -14.02 -8.54 8.31
C PHE A 108 -14.66 -8.78 9.69
N PHE A 109 -14.35 -7.94 10.69
CA PHE A 109 -15.02 -7.94 11.98
C PHE A 109 -16.22 -6.97 12.05
N THR A 110 -16.57 -6.34 10.94
CA THR A 110 -17.76 -5.49 10.82
C THR A 110 -18.87 -6.24 10.09
N ASP A 111 -20.12 -5.83 10.32
CA ASP A 111 -21.29 -6.35 9.60
C ASP A 111 -21.53 -5.63 8.26
N TYR A 112 -20.59 -4.79 7.81
CA TYR A 112 -20.73 -4.02 6.59
C TYR A 112 -20.54 -4.89 5.34
N PRO A 113 -21.29 -4.62 4.25
CA PRO A 113 -21.14 -5.36 3.01
C PRO A 113 -19.76 -5.12 2.41
N LEU A 114 -19.17 -6.15 1.80
CA LEU A 114 -17.90 -5.98 1.07
C LEU A 114 -18.09 -5.15 -0.20
N PHE A 115 -19.23 -5.35 -0.88
CA PHE A 115 -19.60 -4.67 -2.12
C PHE A 115 -21.11 -4.37 -2.06
N LYS A 116 -21.49 -3.11 -2.31
CA LYS A 116 -22.88 -2.64 -2.23
C LYS A 116 -23.32 -1.92 -3.50
N PHE A 117 -22.49 -1.05 -4.06
CA PHE A 117 -22.91 -0.12 -5.12
C PHE A 117 -22.66 -0.64 -6.54
N GLY A 118 -21.56 -1.36 -6.75
CA GLY A 118 -21.13 -1.81 -8.08
C GLY A 118 -21.04 -3.33 -8.21
N ASN A 119 -20.61 -3.77 -9.40
CA ASN A 119 -20.40 -5.20 -9.68
C ASN A 119 -19.25 -5.76 -8.80
N PRO A 120 -19.50 -6.75 -7.93
CA PRO A 120 -18.48 -7.31 -7.05
C PRO A 120 -17.21 -7.80 -7.76
N ILE A 121 -17.33 -8.30 -8.99
CA ILE A 121 -16.18 -8.78 -9.77
C ILE A 121 -15.22 -7.61 -10.07
N VAL A 122 -15.76 -6.49 -10.54
CA VAL A 122 -14.98 -5.27 -10.83
C VAL A 122 -14.38 -4.72 -9.54
N GLY A 123 -15.13 -4.76 -8.42
CA GLY A 123 -14.63 -4.34 -7.11
C GLY A 123 -13.42 -5.18 -6.65
N ILE A 124 -13.50 -6.51 -6.80
CA ILE A 124 -12.39 -7.43 -6.49
C ILE A 124 -11.18 -7.12 -7.38
N GLU A 125 -11.39 -6.97 -8.69
CA GLU A 125 -10.31 -6.65 -9.64
C GLU A 125 -9.62 -5.33 -9.28
N LEU A 126 -10.39 -4.30 -8.91
CA LEU A 126 -9.87 -3.01 -8.48
C LEU A 126 -8.99 -3.14 -7.23
N ILE A 127 -9.44 -3.88 -6.21
CA ILE A 127 -8.66 -4.11 -4.98
C ILE A 127 -7.38 -4.90 -5.29
N LEU A 128 -7.47 -5.93 -6.13
CA LEU A 128 -6.31 -6.72 -6.55
C LEU A 128 -5.31 -5.87 -7.32
N LEU A 129 -5.78 -4.99 -8.20
CA LEU A 129 -4.94 -4.04 -8.94
C LEU A 129 -4.22 -3.10 -7.98
N HIS A 130 -4.93 -2.52 -7.02
CA HIS A 130 -4.34 -1.65 -5.99
C HIS A 130 -3.21 -2.34 -5.22
N VAL A 131 -3.47 -3.55 -4.74
CA VAL A 131 -2.45 -4.35 -4.02
C VAL A 131 -1.27 -4.70 -4.92
N LEU A 132 -1.52 -5.03 -6.18
CA LEU A 132 -0.48 -5.34 -7.16
C LEU A 132 0.40 -4.12 -7.45
N VAL A 133 -0.19 -2.94 -7.66
CA VAL A 133 0.56 -1.69 -7.89
C VAL A 133 1.44 -1.39 -6.69
N PHE A 134 0.90 -1.49 -5.47
CA PHE A 134 1.67 -1.27 -4.25
C PHE A 134 2.85 -2.25 -4.11
N LEU A 135 2.64 -3.53 -4.43
CA LEU A 135 3.71 -4.53 -4.46
C LEU A 135 4.80 -4.17 -5.49
N LEU A 136 4.39 -3.77 -6.70
CA LEU A 136 5.31 -3.36 -7.76
C LEU A 136 6.13 -2.12 -7.37
N LEU A 137 5.54 -1.16 -6.66
CA LEU A 137 6.25 -0.01 -6.10
C LEU A 137 7.30 -0.43 -5.07
N LEU A 138 6.95 -1.35 -4.16
CA LEU A 138 7.92 -1.91 -3.22
C LEU A 138 9.06 -2.65 -3.94
N TRP A 139 8.77 -3.39 -5.01
CA TRP A 139 9.80 -4.05 -5.81
C TRP A 139 10.68 -3.06 -6.57
N LEU A 140 10.09 -1.99 -7.11
CA LEU A 140 10.82 -0.89 -7.75
C LEU A 140 11.86 -0.34 -6.76
N LEU A 141 11.46 -0.09 -5.52
CA LEU A 141 12.33 0.40 -4.45
C LEU A 141 13.55 -0.49 -4.19
N VAL A 142 13.46 -1.82 -4.40
CA VAL A 142 14.61 -2.73 -4.27
C VAL A 142 15.75 -2.33 -5.22
N GLY A 143 15.45 -1.76 -6.39
CA GLY A 143 16.43 -1.22 -7.32
C GLY A 143 17.37 -0.18 -6.69
N GLY A 144 16.90 0.54 -5.66
CA GLY A 144 17.68 1.48 -4.86
C GLY A 144 18.92 0.88 -4.19
N TYR A 145 18.98 -0.44 -4.03
CA TYR A 145 20.14 -1.13 -3.47
C TYR A 145 21.42 -0.94 -4.31
N ASN A 146 21.30 -0.92 -5.63
CA ASN A 146 22.42 -0.78 -6.56
C ASN A 146 22.44 0.57 -7.30
N TRP A 147 21.39 1.38 -7.18
CA TRP A 147 21.26 2.66 -7.89
C TRP A 147 22.19 3.74 -7.32
N HIS A 148 22.68 4.66 -8.17
CA HIS A 148 23.60 5.74 -7.77
C HIS A 148 22.93 6.83 -6.91
N SER A 149 21.79 7.36 -7.38
CA SER A 149 20.89 8.30 -6.71
C SER A 149 19.67 7.60 -6.08
N PRO A 150 19.78 6.96 -4.91
CA PRO A 150 18.70 6.15 -4.35
C PRO A 150 17.46 6.99 -4.00
N TYR A 151 17.61 8.17 -3.40
CA TYR A 151 16.47 8.99 -2.95
C TYR A 151 15.53 9.42 -4.08
N LEU A 152 16.03 9.54 -5.31
CA LEU A 152 15.21 9.84 -6.49
C LEU A 152 14.21 8.72 -6.78
N LEU A 153 14.59 7.48 -6.51
CA LEU A 153 13.77 6.30 -6.76
C LEU A 153 12.59 6.22 -5.77
N LEU A 154 12.81 6.64 -4.51
CA LEU A 154 11.73 6.83 -3.54
C LEU A 154 10.74 7.92 -3.98
N LEU A 155 11.26 9.07 -4.41
CA LEU A 155 10.42 10.16 -4.92
C LEU A 155 9.58 9.71 -6.11
N MET A 156 10.18 9.00 -7.07
CA MET A 156 9.46 8.43 -8.21
C MET A 156 8.38 7.45 -7.78
N ALA A 157 8.66 6.56 -6.82
CA ALA A 157 7.66 5.61 -6.33
C ALA A 157 6.43 6.31 -5.74
N ILE A 158 6.63 7.35 -4.93
CA ILE A 158 5.53 8.16 -4.37
C ILE A 158 4.75 8.90 -5.47
N ILE A 159 5.46 9.48 -6.45
CA ILE A 159 4.78 10.17 -7.57
C ILE A 159 3.95 9.17 -8.39
N ILE A 160 4.48 7.98 -8.68
CA ILE A 160 3.76 6.94 -9.42
C ILE A 160 2.53 6.49 -8.65
N ASP A 161 2.63 6.32 -7.33
CA ASP A 161 1.52 5.98 -6.44
C ASP A 161 0.36 7.00 -6.54
N LEU A 162 0.70 8.30 -6.46
CA LEU A 162 -0.27 9.37 -6.58
C LEU A 162 -0.89 9.44 -7.99
N ILE A 163 -0.07 9.30 -9.04
CA ILE A 163 -0.57 9.28 -10.42
C ILE A 163 -1.54 8.11 -10.61
N TYR A 164 -1.16 6.92 -10.15
CA TYR A 164 -2.01 5.74 -10.21
C TYR A 164 -3.34 6.00 -9.49
N HIS A 165 -3.29 6.51 -8.26
CA HIS A 165 -4.50 6.76 -7.47
C HIS A 165 -5.46 7.75 -8.16
N TYR A 166 -4.96 8.91 -8.60
CA TYR A 166 -5.81 9.96 -9.14
C TYR A 166 -6.24 9.75 -10.59
N TYR A 167 -5.40 9.12 -11.43
CA TYR A 167 -5.68 9.00 -12.87
C TYR A 167 -6.14 7.61 -13.31
N ILE A 168 -5.86 6.56 -12.54
CA ILE A 168 -6.21 5.19 -12.93
C ILE A 168 -7.26 4.66 -11.96
N GLU A 169 -6.93 4.59 -10.67
CA GLU A 169 -7.79 3.98 -9.67
C GLU A 169 -9.14 4.70 -9.53
N LYS A 170 -9.14 6.03 -9.41
CA LYS A 170 -10.38 6.81 -9.32
C LYS A 170 -11.25 6.66 -10.57
N ASN A 171 -10.67 6.60 -11.76
CA ASN A 171 -11.42 6.39 -12.99
C ASN A 171 -12.05 5.00 -13.06
N ILE A 172 -11.34 3.96 -12.60
CA ILE A 172 -11.91 2.60 -12.54
C ILE A 172 -12.98 2.52 -11.43
N LEU A 173 -12.80 3.24 -10.32
CA LEU A 173 -13.79 3.32 -9.24
C LEU A 173 -15.10 3.98 -9.72
N ILE A 174 -15.03 5.01 -10.55
CA ILE A 174 -16.19 5.62 -11.21
C ILE A 174 -16.89 4.62 -12.15
N ASN A 175 -16.11 3.80 -12.88
CA ASN A 175 -16.68 2.72 -13.70
C ASN A 175 -17.31 1.61 -12.87
N TYR A 176 -16.81 1.37 -11.65
CA TYR A 176 -17.41 0.43 -10.70
C TYR A 176 -18.78 0.93 -10.22
N SER A 177 -18.90 2.22 -9.91
CA SER A 177 -20.19 2.88 -9.66
C SER A 177 -20.10 4.40 -9.89
N PRO A 178 -21.08 5.01 -10.57
CA PRO A 178 -21.10 6.46 -10.80
C PRO A 178 -21.25 7.28 -9.51
N VAL A 179 -21.64 6.66 -8.39
CA VAL A 179 -21.71 7.33 -7.08
C VAL A 179 -20.32 7.79 -6.59
N TYR A 180 -19.23 7.26 -7.16
CA TYR A 180 -17.87 7.73 -6.89
C TYR A 180 -17.45 8.94 -7.73
N ASP A 181 -18.26 9.36 -8.70
CA ASP A 181 -18.05 10.60 -9.43
C ASP A 181 -18.65 11.78 -8.64
N GLU A 182 -17.80 12.71 -8.22
CA GLU A 182 -18.20 13.91 -7.47
C GLU A 182 -19.23 14.75 -8.23
N LEU A 183 -19.12 14.84 -9.55
CA LEU A 183 -20.05 15.58 -10.39
C LEU A 183 -21.41 14.88 -10.45
N TYR A 184 -21.41 13.56 -10.63
CA TYR A 184 -22.63 12.76 -10.61
C TYR A 184 -23.38 12.92 -9.28
N ARG A 185 -22.65 12.86 -8.15
CA ARG A 185 -23.24 13.09 -6.82
C ARG A 185 -23.84 14.49 -6.68
N ALA A 186 -23.13 15.52 -7.15
CA ALA A 186 -23.61 16.89 -7.08
C ALA A 186 -24.91 17.10 -7.89
N ILE A 187 -25.00 16.52 -9.09
CA ILE A 187 -26.18 16.61 -9.95
C ILE A 187 -27.40 15.89 -9.33
N HIS A 188 -27.17 14.77 -8.65
CA HIS A 188 -28.23 13.95 -8.06
C HIS A 188 -28.45 14.22 -6.57
N GLU A 189 -27.86 15.29 -6.03
CA GLU A 189 -28.00 15.70 -4.63
C GLU A 189 -27.66 14.59 -3.62
N ILE A 190 -26.68 13.75 -3.98
CA ILE A 190 -26.19 12.67 -3.11
C ILE A 190 -25.14 13.28 -2.17
N TYR A 191 -25.61 13.78 -1.03
CA TYR A 191 -24.77 14.39 -0.01
C TYR A 191 -24.53 13.42 1.15
N GLY A 192 -23.25 13.11 1.42
CA GLY A 192 -22.81 12.39 2.62
C GLY A 192 -21.91 11.18 2.33
N GLY A 193 -20.88 10.99 3.16
CA GLY A 193 -20.18 9.70 3.34
C GLY A 193 -19.32 9.16 2.18
N PHE A 194 -19.04 9.93 1.14
CA PHE A 194 -18.22 9.50 -0.01
C PHE A 194 -17.16 10.55 -0.38
#